data_AF-A0A419DFR6-F1
#
_entry.id   AF-A0A419DFR6-F1
#
_cell.length_a   1.000
_cell.length_b   1.000
_cell.length_c   1.000
_cell.angle_alpha   90.00
_cell.angle_beta   90.00
_cell.angle_gamma   90.00
#
_symmetry.space_group_name_H-M   'P 1'
#
loop_
_entity.id
_entity.type
_entity.pdbx_description
1 polymer ?
#
loop_
_entity_poly.entity_id
_entity_poly.type
_entity_poly.pdbx_seq_one_letter_code
_entity_poly.pdbx_strand_id
1 'polypeptide(L)'
;KYRDGKYFSTAEVGKTLTYREYRKLAELKLVEVSDTDAWRAEFGLEKRTEKKYEQIPETHANDAAAMLMGVTRCENNAEAPFYVWRRLQYVRRSLHRQNFQKGGKRPRFGGTANGGFFRKGDWVEVETKTGKVCGWVCGLPTEKTKLVGVADTENKRIGQFSPKKVRLLARAGGFSWKEARGHIPPPAEAGGILRLTS
;
A
#
# COMPACT_ATOMS: atom_id res chain seq x y z
N LYS A 1 15.14 -26.17 8.55
CA LYS A 1 15.56 -26.95 9.74
C LYS A 1 14.39 -26.99 10.72
N TYR A 2 13.70 -28.13 10.82
CA TYR A 2 12.68 -28.39 11.83
C TYR A 2 13.36 -28.43 13.21
N ARG A 3 12.78 -27.76 14.22
CA ARG A 3 13.41 -27.53 15.54
C ARG A 3 12.49 -28.01 16.66
N ASP A 4 12.21 -29.31 16.67
CA ASP A 4 11.89 -30.17 17.84
C ASP A 4 11.17 -29.55 19.06
N GLY A 5 10.17 -28.69 18.85
CA GLY A 5 9.23 -28.18 19.86
C GLY A 5 9.79 -27.37 21.04
N LYS A 6 11.12 -27.23 21.19
CA LYS A 6 11.74 -26.70 22.42
C LYS A 6 11.71 -25.18 22.58
N TYR A 7 11.43 -24.43 21.50
CA TYR A 7 11.31 -22.98 21.54
C TYR A 7 10.24 -22.54 20.55
N PHE A 8 9.05 -22.16 21.03
CA PHE A 8 8.08 -21.48 20.20
C PHE A 8 8.73 -20.24 19.62
N SER A 9 8.73 -20.11 18.30
CA SER A 9 9.15 -18.86 17.67
C SER A 9 8.17 -17.76 18.10
N THR A 10 8.65 -16.53 18.33
CA THR A 10 7.77 -15.38 18.62
C THR A 10 6.65 -15.25 17.57
N ALA A 11 6.91 -15.71 16.35
CA ALA A 11 5.95 -15.79 15.26
C ALA A 11 4.79 -16.77 15.55
N GLU A 12 5.04 -17.95 16.12
CA GLU A 12 3.99 -18.92 16.46
C GLU A 12 3.09 -18.43 17.60
N VAL A 13 3.66 -17.82 18.64
CA VAL A 13 2.89 -17.20 19.72
C VAL A 13 1.99 -16.08 19.16
N GLY A 14 2.52 -15.27 18.24
CA GLY A 14 1.76 -14.22 17.55
C GLY A 14 0.60 -14.76 16.69
N LYS A 15 0.80 -15.90 16.01
CA LYS A 15 -0.24 -16.53 15.18
C LYS A 15 -1.43 -16.98 16.03
N THR A 16 -1.19 -17.65 17.15
CA THR A 16 -2.26 -18.14 18.02
C THR A 16 -3.13 -17.01 18.55
N LEU A 17 -2.49 -15.91 18.98
CA LEU A 17 -3.22 -14.70 19.40
C LEU A 17 -4.04 -14.14 18.22
N THR A 18 -3.43 -14.02 17.04
CA THR A 18 -4.10 -13.49 15.84
C THR A 18 -5.33 -14.33 15.47
N TYR A 19 -5.19 -15.65 15.42
CA TYR A 19 -6.30 -16.56 15.10
C TYR A 19 -7.43 -16.47 16.12
N ARG A 20 -7.08 -16.33 17.40
CA ARG A 20 -8.08 -16.16 18.46
C ARG A 20 -8.88 -14.87 18.28
N GLU A 21 -8.21 -13.75 17.98
CA GLU A 21 -8.91 -12.48 17.77
C GLU A 21 -9.72 -12.50 16.46
N TYR A 22 -9.21 -13.11 15.39
CA TYR A 22 -9.95 -13.23 14.12
C TYR A 22 -11.22 -14.07 14.26
N ARG A 23 -11.18 -15.19 15.00
CA ARG A 23 -12.36 -16.02 15.27
C ARG A 23 -13.49 -15.27 15.99
N LYS A 24 -13.19 -14.19 16.71
CA LYS A 24 -14.22 -13.34 17.34
C LYS A 24 -14.92 -12.43 16.33
N LEU A 25 -14.27 -12.13 15.20
CA LEU A 25 -14.78 -11.21 14.19
C LEU A 25 -15.51 -11.94 13.05
N ALA A 26 -15.01 -13.11 12.66
CA ALA A 26 -15.57 -13.90 11.56
C ALA A 26 -15.13 -15.37 11.64
N GLU A 27 -15.76 -16.22 10.81
CA GLU A 27 -15.28 -17.58 10.58
C GLU A 27 -13.84 -17.55 10.04
N LEU A 28 -12.93 -18.27 10.71
CA LEU A 28 -11.54 -18.39 10.30
C LEU A 28 -11.29 -19.77 9.69
N LYS A 29 -11.08 -19.80 8.38
CA LYS A 29 -10.57 -20.98 7.67
C LYS A 29 -9.07 -20.88 7.49
N LEU A 30 -8.36 -21.94 7.88
CA LEU A 30 -6.93 -22.08 7.62
C LEU A 30 -6.78 -22.88 6.32
N VAL A 31 -5.92 -22.41 5.43
CA VAL A 31 -5.63 -23.03 4.15
C VAL A 31 -4.21 -23.55 4.18
N GLU A 32 -4.02 -24.81 3.77
CA GLU A 32 -2.69 -25.40 3.66
C GLU A 32 -1.98 -24.94 2.39
N VAL A 33 -0.65 -25.04 2.40
CA VAL A 33 0.17 -24.62 1.25
C VAL A 33 -0.16 -25.45 0.00
N SER A 34 -0.40 -26.76 0.16
CA SER A 34 -0.78 -27.65 -0.94
C SER A 34 -2.08 -27.22 -1.62
N ASP A 35 -3.07 -26.77 -0.84
CA ASP A 35 -4.36 -26.34 -1.36
C ASP A 35 -4.20 -25.06 -2.17
N THR A 36 -3.40 -24.12 -1.66
CA THR A 36 -3.10 -22.86 -2.35
C THR A 36 -2.37 -23.12 -3.67
N ASP A 37 -1.44 -24.08 -3.69
CA ASP A 37 -0.71 -24.46 -4.91
C ASP A 37 -1.64 -25.09 -5.96
N ALA A 38 -2.55 -25.97 -5.52
CA ALA A 38 -3.57 -26.57 -6.39
C ALA A 38 -4.52 -25.51 -6.97
N TRP A 39 -5.01 -24.59 -6.15
CA TRP A 39 -5.90 -23.51 -6.61
C TRP A 39 -5.20 -22.53 -7.54
N ARG A 40 -3.92 -22.22 -7.33
CA ARG A 40 -3.16 -21.41 -8.30
C ARG A 40 -3.09 -22.09 -9.67
N ALA A 41 -2.87 -23.40 -9.70
CA ALA A 41 -2.88 -24.16 -10.94
C ALA A 41 -4.28 -24.21 -11.58
N GLU A 42 -5.32 -24.47 -10.78
CA GLU A 42 -6.73 -24.51 -11.22
C GLU A 42 -7.17 -23.18 -11.85
N PHE A 43 -6.82 -22.05 -11.22
CA PHE A 43 -7.23 -20.72 -11.66
C PHE A 43 -6.19 -20.00 -12.53
N GLY A 44 -5.13 -20.68 -12.98
CA GLY A 44 -4.10 -20.10 -13.85
C GLY A 44 -3.32 -18.91 -13.25
N LEU A 45 -3.18 -18.86 -11.93
CA LEU A 45 -2.50 -17.77 -11.23
C LEU A 45 -0.99 -18.03 -11.14
N GLU A 46 -0.21 -17.36 -12.01
CA GLU A 46 1.25 -17.45 -11.99
C GLU A 46 1.81 -16.92 -10.66
N LYS A 47 2.81 -17.61 -10.10
CA LYS A 47 3.55 -17.13 -8.93
C LYS A 47 5.00 -16.90 -9.29
N ARG A 48 5.49 -15.70 -8.98
CA ARG A 48 6.88 -15.34 -9.21
C ARG A 48 7.66 -15.32 -7.89
N THR A 49 8.64 -16.21 -7.78
CA THR A 49 9.44 -16.37 -6.56
C THR A 49 10.83 -15.77 -6.64
N GLU A 50 11.35 -15.52 -7.84
CA GLU A 50 12.73 -15.06 -8.06
C GLU A 50 12.90 -13.57 -7.76
N LYS A 51 11.98 -12.73 -8.26
CA LYS A 51 12.05 -11.27 -8.15
C LYS A 51 11.03 -10.73 -7.15
N LYS A 52 11.20 -11.10 -5.89
CA LYS A 52 10.26 -10.73 -4.80
C LYS A 52 10.10 -9.22 -4.54
N TYR A 53 10.92 -8.39 -5.16
CA TYR A 53 10.85 -6.94 -5.08
C TYR A 53 9.95 -6.32 -6.16
N GLU A 54 9.55 -7.09 -7.18
CA GLU A 54 8.63 -6.63 -8.23
C GLU A 54 7.23 -6.44 -7.64
N GLN A 55 6.68 -5.25 -7.82
CA GLN A 55 5.40 -4.86 -7.26
C GLN A 55 4.26 -5.24 -8.20
N ILE A 56 4.07 -6.54 -8.39
CA ILE A 56 3.08 -7.14 -9.29
C ILE A 56 2.25 -8.22 -8.54
N PRO A 57 1.03 -8.55 -9.02
CA PRO A 57 0.17 -9.53 -8.36
C PRO A 57 0.82 -10.91 -8.13
N GLU A 58 1.60 -11.39 -9.09
CA GLU A 58 2.26 -12.71 -9.10
C GLU A 58 3.25 -12.90 -7.93
N THR A 59 3.77 -11.80 -7.41
CA THR A 59 4.73 -11.80 -6.30
C THR A 59 4.04 -11.63 -4.94
N HIS A 60 2.91 -10.92 -4.89
CA HIS A 60 2.37 -10.39 -3.63
C HIS A 60 0.89 -10.69 -3.35
N ALA A 61 0.07 -10.88 -4.38
CA ALA A 61 -1.39 -10.97 -4.25
C ALA A 61 -1.97 -12.31 -4.71
N ASN A 62 -1.34 -13.00 -5.65
CA ASN A 62 -1.90 -14.21 -6.27
C ASN A 62 -2.14 -15.35 -5.28
N ASP A 63 -1.32 -15.49 -4.23
CA ASP A 63 -1.59 -16.46 -3.16
C ASP A 63 -2.91 -16.14 -2.43
N ALA A 64 -3.17 -14.86 -2.13
CA ALA A 64 -4.40 -14.43 -1.46
C ALA A 64 -5.62 -14.56 -2.37
N ALA A 65 -5.48 -14.23 -3.66
CA ALA A 65 -6.52 -14.42 -4.65
C ALA A 65 -6.88 -15.92 -4.80
N ALA A 66 -5.87 -16.79 -4.91
CA ALA A 66 -6.07 -18.24 -5.00
C ALA A 66 -6.81 -18.79 -3.77
N MET A 67 -6.45 -18.35 -2.56
CA MET A 67 -7.16 -18.76 -1.34
C MET A 67 -8.63 -18.32 -1.37
N LEU A 68 -8.91 -17.07 -1.75
CA LEU A 68 -10.27 -16.56 -1.81
C LEU A 68 -11.10 -17.33 -2.85
N MET A 69 -10.56 -17.50 -4.05
CA MET A 69 -11.22 -18.21 -5.15
C MET A 69 -11.42 -19.69 -4.83
N GLY A 70 -10.45 -20.34 -4.20
CA GLY A 70 -10.56 -21.74 -3.81
C GLY A 70 -11.65 -21.99 -2.77
N VAL A 71 -11.77 -21.08 -1.79
CA VAL A 71 -12.77 -21.18 -0.72
C VAL A 71 -14.18 -20.80 -1.20
N THR A 72 -14.29 -19.76 -2.03
CA THR A 72 -15.60 -19.20 -2.44
C THR A 72 -16.08 -19.65 -3.82
N ARG A 73 -15.19 -20.24 -4.62
CA ARG A 73 -15.40 -20.58 -6.04
C ARG A 73 -15.81 -19.38 -6.90
N CYS A 74 -15.42 -18.17 -6.49
CA CYS A 74 -15.66 -16.98 -7.30
C CYS A 74 -14.78 -16.97 -8.55
N GLU A 75 -15.30 -16.42 -9.63
CA GLU A 75 -14.55 -16.22 -10.86
C GLU A 75 -13.48 -15.14 -10.68
N ASN A 76 -12.44 -15.24 -11.51
CA ASN A 76 -11.37 -14.28 -11.51
C ASN A 76 -11.79 -13.01 -12.25
N ASN A 77 -11.67 -11.86 -11.59
CA ASN A 77 -11.89 -10.57 -12.21
C ASN A 77 -10.56 -10.01 -12.74
N ALA A 78 -10.35 -10.16 -14.05
CA ALA A 78 -9.17 -9.63 -14.72
C ALA A 78 -9.14 -8.10 -14.84
N GLU A 79 -10.17 -7.39 -14.39
CA GLU A 79 -10.17 -5.92 -14.29
C GLU A 79 -9.92 -5.45 -12.85
N ALA A 80 -9.72 -6.38 -11.91
CA ALA A 80 -9.46 -6.01 -10.52
C ALA A 80 -8.15 -5.22 -10.40
N PRO A 81 -8.18 -3.99 -9.84
CA PRO A 81 -6.99 -3.17 -9.72
C PRO A 81 -6.07 -3.69 -8.63
N PHE A 82 -4.76 -3.59 -8.85
CA PHE A 82 -3.75 -3.89 -7.85
C PHE A 82 -3.13 -2.61 -7.30
N TYR A 83 -3.27 -2.40 -5.99
CA TYR A 83 -2.71 -1.22 -5.32
C TYR A 83 -1.48 -1.57 -4.49
N VAL A 84 -0.45 -0.75 -4.62
CA VAL A 84 0.73 -0.81 -3.77
C VAL A 84 0.67 0.32 -2.77
N TRP A 85 0.57 -0.05 -1.49
CA TRP A 85 0.58 0.90 -0.40
C TRP A 85 1.99 1.06 0.14
N ARG A 86 2.36 2.30 0.46
CA ARG A 86 3.64 2.62 1.08
C ARG A 86 3.42 3.61 2.20
N ARG A 87 4.21 3.46 3.26
CA ARG A 87 4.24 4.45 4.34
C ARG A 87 4.79 5.77 3.78
N LEU A 88 4.10 6.87 4.05
CA LEU A 88 4.59 8.20 3.68
C LEU A 88 5.91 8.49 4.38
N GLN A 89 6.92 8.87 3.61
CA GLN A 89 8.25 9.17 4.14
C GLN A 89 8.40 10.68 4.32
N TYR A 90 8.13 11.13 5.54
CA TYR A 90 8.41 12.52 5.89
C TYR A 90 9.90 12.70 6.17
N VAL A 91 10.45 13.84 5.74
CA VAL A 91 11.79 14.27 6.13
C VAL A 91 11.85 14.33 7.65
N ARG A 92 12.61 13.41 8.24
CA ARG A 92 12.89 13.39 9.68
C ARG A 92 13.77 14.58 10.03
N ARG A 93 13.73 15.02 11.28
CA ARG A 93 14.63 16.08 11.75
C ARG A 93 16.07 15.62 11.55
N SER A 94 16.85 16.36 10.78
CA SER A 94 18.28 16.14 10.66
C SER A 94 18.97 16.52 11.97
N LEU A 95 20.08 15.83 12.30
CA LEU A 95 20.84 16.05 13.53
C LEU A 95 21.29 17.51 13.68
N HIS A 96 21.74 18.15 12.58
CA HIS A 96 22.16 19.56 12.59
C HIS A 96 21.02 20.56 12.87
N ARG A 97 19.75 20.14 12.77
CA ARG A 97 18.57 20.96 13.15
C ARG A 97 18.08 20.66 14.56
N GLN A 98 18.78 19.79 15.31
CA GLN A 98 18.52 19.57 16.74
C GLN A 98 19.22 20.63 17.62
N ASN A 99 20.28 21.26 17.11
CA ASN A 99 20.97 22.33 17.81
C ASN A 99 20.14 23.61 17.86
N PHE A 100 20.29 24.36 18.96
CA PHE A 100 19.65 25.65 19.13
C PHE A 100 20.21 26.67 18.12
N GLN A 101 19.33 27.51 17.57
CA GLN A 101 19.76 28.66 16.77
C GLN A 101 20.00 29.88 17.68
N LYS A 102 20.52 30.97 17.12
CA LYS A 102 20.70 32.24 17.82
C LYS A 102 19.40 32.62 18.55
N GLY A 103 19.48 32.80 19.87
CA GLY A 103 18.32 33.06 20.73
C GLY A 103 17.72 31.82 21.42
N GLY A 104 18.41 30.66 21.42
CA GLY A 104 18.04 29.49 22.25
C GLY A 104 16.76 28.76 21.81
N LYS A 105 16.17 29.14 20.68
CA LYS A 105 14.97 28.52 20.14
C LYS A 105 15.34 27.51 19.05
N ARG A 106 14.74 26.31 19.12
CA ARG A 106 14.88 25.30 18.07
C ARG A 106 13.95 25.63 16.90
N PRO A 107 14.41 25.49 15.65
CA PRO A 107 13.55 25.71 14.50
C PRO A 107 12.40 24.69 14.45
N ARG A 108 11.18 25.16 14.17
CA ARG A 108 10.02 24.30 13.96
C ARG A 108 10.21 23.50 12.66
N PHE A 109 10.71 22.28 12.76
CA PHE A 109 10.97 21.40 11.62
C PHE A 109 10.44 19.98 11.85
N GLY A 110 10.09 19.28 10.77
CA GLY A 110 9.67 17.87 10.82
C GLY A 110 8.26 17.58 11.34
N GLY A 111 7.50 18.59 11.77
CA GLY A 111 6.09 18.41 12.16
C GLY A 111 5.20 18.01 10.97
N THR A 112 4.08 17.34 11.26
CA THR A 112 3.04 16.96 10.29
C THR A 112 1.95 18.03 10.14
N ALA A 113 1.88 19.01 11.05
CA ALA A 113 1.01 20.17 10.98
C ALA A 113 1.76 21.43 11.44
N ASN A 114 1.29 22.59 11.02
CA ASN A 114 1.83 23.91 11.38
C ASN A 114 0.73 24.87 11.89
N GLY A 115 -0.46 24.35 12.22
CA GLY A 115 -1.64 25.16 12.56
C GLY A 115 -2.44 25.68 11.36
N GLY A 116 -1.97 25.46 10.13
CA GLY A 116 -2.70 25.77 8.91
C GLY A 116 -3.72 24.70 8.52
N PHE A 117 -4.42 24.96 7.40
CA PHE A 117 -5.47 24.07 6.88
C PHE A 117 -4.94 22.71 6.38
N PHE A 118 -3.79 22.72 5.70
CA PHE A 118 -3.17 21.51 5.16
C PHE A 118 -2.24 20.84 6.19
N ARG A 119 -2.19 19.51 6.14
CA ARG A 119 -1.28 18.68 6.94
C ARG A 119 -0.44 17.82 6.01
N LYS A 120 0.77 17.46 6.45
CA LYS A 120 1.61 16.53 5.69
C LYS A 120 0.91 15.18 5.59
N GLY A 121 0.92 14.62 4.38
CA GLY A 121 0.22 13.40 4.03
C GLY A 121 -1.25 13.58 3.67
N ASP A 122 -1.79 14.79 3.72
CA ASP A 122 -3.10 15.05 3.12
C ASP A 122 -3.03 14.72 1.62
N TRP A 123 -4.04 14.02 1.12
CA TRP A 123 -4.21 13.71 -0.29
C TRP A 123 -4.90 14.89 -0.96
N VAL A 124 -4.24 15.45 -1.97
CA VAL A 124 -4.65 16.71 -2.60
C VAL A 124 -4.63 16.61 -4.11
N GLU A 125 -5.49 17.38 -4.74
CA GLU A 125 -5.47 17.69 -6.17
C GLU A 125 -4.84 19.06 -6.36
N VAL A 126 -3.93 19.20 -7.31
CA VAL A 126 -3.27 20.45 -7.66
C VAL A 126 -3.49 20.82 -9.11
N GLU A 127 -3.71 22.10 -9.35
CA GLU A 127 -3.82 22.66 -10.69
C GLU A 127 -2.44 23.04 -11.22
N THR A 128 -2.05 22.44 -12.34
CA THR A 128 -0.77 22.67 -13.03
C THR A 128 -1.02 23.25 -14.43
N LYS A 129 0.03 23.70 -15.11
CA LYS A 129 -0.09 24.20 -16.50
C LYS A 129 -0.58 23.13 -17.47
N THR A 130 -0.34 21.85 -17.17
CA THR A 130 -0.68 20.69 -18.00
C THR A 130 -1.97 19.99 -17.55
N GLY A 131 -2.71 20.57 -16.59
CA GLY A 131 -3.94 20.00 -16.04
C GLY A 131 -3.87 19.71 -14.55
N LYS A 132 -4.81 18.89 -14.06
CA LYS A 132 -4.92 18.54 -12.63
C LYS A 132 -4.13 17.29 -12.32
N VAL A 133 -3.40 17.29 -11.20
CA VAL A 133 -2.58 16.17 -10.75
C VAL A 133 -2.88 15.91 -9.27
N CYS A 134 -2.95 14.65 -8.85
CA CYS A 134 -3.10 14.31 -7.44
C CYS A 134 -1.76 13.93 -6.81
N GLY A 135 -1.59 14.26 -5.53
CA GLY A 135 -0.36 14.03 -4.77
C GLY A 135 -0.57 14.14 -3.26
N TRP A 136 0.46 13.79 -2.49
CA TRP A 136 0.45 13.95 -1.03
C TRP A 136 1.22 15.20 -0.62
N VAL A 137 0.68 15.94 0.35
CA VAL A 137 1.36 17.10 0.92
C VAL A 137 2.65 16.65 1.61
N CYS A 138 3.80 17.10 1.12
CA CYS A 138 5.11 16.79 1.69
C CYS A 138 5.74 17.99 2.41
N GLY A 139 5.32 19.22 2.06
CA GLY A 139 5.79 20.47 2.64
C GLY A 139 4.63 21.39 2.98
N LEU A 140 4.69 21.99 4.17
CA LEU A 140 3.68 22.94 4.63
C LEU A 140 4.15 24.38 4.40
N PRO A 141 3.22 25.32 4.17
CA PRO A 141 3.54 26.73 4.13
C PRO A 141 4.27 27.19 5.40
N THR A 142 5.25 28.05 5.25
CA THR A 142 6.01 28.68 6.33
C THR A 142 6.02 30.19 6.09
N GLU A 143 6.52 30.95 7.07
CA GLU A 143 6.69 32.40 6.93
C GLU A 143 7.56 32.76 5.70
N LYS A 144 8.60 31.97 5.43
CA LYS A 144 9.51 32.17 4.29
C LYS A 144 8.95 31.63 2.98
N THR A 145 8.24 30.51 3.01
CA THR A 145 7.70 29.86 1.82
C THR A 145 6.22 29.65 2.00
N LYS A 146 5.39 30.52 1.41
CA LYS A 146 3.93 30.46 1.53
C LYS A 146 3.27 29.37 0.65
N LEU A 147 4.07 28.47 0.07
CA LEU A 147 3.63 27.44 -0.86
C LEU A 147 3.48 26.08 -0.17
N VAL A 148 2.57 25.25 -0.68
CA VAL A 148 2.38 23.86 -0.28
C VAL A 148 3.22 22.97 -1.21
N GLY A 149 4.07 22.14 -0.63
CA GLY A 149 4.84 21.15 -1.38
C GLY A 149 4.03 19.88 -1.56
N VAL A 150 3.95 19.36 -2.79
CA VAL A 150 3.21 18.13 -3.12
C VAL A 150 4.17 17.13 -3.76
N ALA A 151 4.07 15.87 -3.34
CA ALA A 151 4.89 14.75 -3.80
C ALA A 151 4.02 13.63 -4.38
N ASP A 152 4.65 12.81 -5.21
CA ASP A 152 4.07 11.59 -5.76
C ASP A 152 4.10 10.44 -4.74
N THR A 153 3.68 9.27 -5.21
CA THR A 153 3.59 8.03 -4.44
C THR A 153 4.94 7.52 -3.92
N GLU A 154 6.04 7.94 -4.56
CA GLU A 154 7.42 7.56 -4.26
C GLU A 154 8.15 8.62 -3.41
N ASN A 155 7.40 9.61 -2.91
CA ASN A 155 7.91 10.78 -2.16
C ASN A 155 8.80 11.71 -3.00
N LYS A 156 8.80 11.59 -4.33
CA LYS A 156 9.46 12.57 -5.20
C LYS A 156 8.55 13.79 -5.35
N ARG A 157 9.13 14.99 -5.18
CA ARG A 157 8.35 16.23 -5.20
C ARG A 157 7.87 16.52 -6.63
N ILE A 158 6.56 16.64 -6.81
CA ILE A 158 5.92 17.08 -8.05
C ILE A 158 6.16 18.58 -8.22
N GLY A 159 5.98 19.35 -7.14
CA GLY A 159 6.18 20.79 -7.17
C GLY A 159 5.81 21.49 -5.88
N GLN A 160 5.79 22.82 -5.94
CA GLN A 160 5.29 23.69 -4.88
C GLN A 160 4.20 24.59 -5.47
N PHE A 161 3.06 24.65 -4.78
CA PHE A 161 1.85 25.28 -5.29
C PHE A 161 1.32 26.30 -4.29
N SER A 162 0.71 27.37 -4.81
CA SER A 162 -0.04 28.29 -3.96
C SER A 162 -1.21 27.55 -3.30
N PRO A 163 -1.52 27.77 -2.02
CA PRO A 163 -2.65 27.12 -1.34
C PRO A 163 -3.98 27.23 -2.10
N LYS A 164 -4.18 28.29 -2.87
CA LYS A 164 -5.38 28.51 -3.70
C LYS A 164 -5.53 27.49 -4.85
N LYS A 165 -4.43 26.92 -5.32
CA LYS A 165 -4.37 25.93 -6.42
C LYS A 165 -4.37 24.49 -5.90
N VAL A 166 -4.52 24.30 -4.59
CA VAL A 166 -4.49 23.00 -3.94
C VAL A 166 -5.86 22.72 -3.35
N ARG A 167 -6.49 21.63 -3.77
CA ARG A 167 -7.76 21.16 -3.25
C ARG A 167 -7.54 19.91 -2.41
N LEU A 168 -8.05 19.92 -1.17
CA LEU A 168 -8.02 18.75 -0.32
C LEU A 168 -9.01 17.70 -0.84
N LEU A 169 -8.54 16.47 -1.03
CA LEU A 169 -9.38 15.31 -1.36
C LEU A 169 -9.64 14.45 -0.12
N ALA A 170 -8.59 14.14 0.64
CA ALA A 170 -8.71 13.36 1.88
C ALA A 170 -7.63 13.73 2.90
N ARG A 171 -7.94 13.56 4.18
CA ARG A 171 -6.99 13.76 5.28
C ARG A 171 -5.95 12.65 5.35
N ALA A 172 -4.80 12.97 5.91
CA ALA A 172 -3.67 12.04 6.02
C ALA A 172 -4.04 10.71 6.71
N GLY A 173 -3.96 9.61 5.96
CA GLY A 173 -4.08 8.23 6.48
C GLY A 173 -2.74 7.59 6.86
N GLY A 174 -1.60 8.27 6.63
CA GLY A 174 -0.25 7.76 6.93
C GLY A 174 0.41 6.96 5.80
N PHE A 175 -0.30 6.72 4.71
CA PHE A 175 0.17 5.94 3.56
C PHE A 175 -0.09 6.70 2.26
N SER A 176 0.80 6.48 1.28
CA SER A 176 0.54 6.74 -0.13
C SER A 176 0.18 5.43 -0.82
N TRP A 177 -0.55 5.51 -1.92
CA TRP A 177 -0.90 4.34 -2.70
C TRP A 177 -0.79 4.66 -4.18
N LYS A 178 -0.37 3.67 -4.97
CA LYS A 178 -0.43 3.74 -6.42
C LYS A 178 -1.09 2.49 -6.94
N GLU A 179 -1.87 2.64 -7.99
CA GLU A 179 -2.23 1.50 -8.82
C GLU A 179 -0.95 1.03 -9.51
N ALA A 180 -0.58 -0.22 -9.29
CA ALA A 180 0.53 -0.84 -9.98
C ALA A 180 0.02 -1.42 -11.31
N ARG A 181 0.87 -1.37 -12.34
CA ARG A 181 0.56 -2.06 -13.60
C ARG A 181 0.51 -3.54 -13.30
N GLY A 182 -0.66 -4.15 -13.48
CA GLY A 182 -0.89 -5.54 -13.18
C GLY A 182 -2.34 -5.73 -12.78
N HIS A 183 -3.14 -6.19 -13.71
CA HIS A 183 -4.40 -6.82 -13.36
C HIS A 183 -4.12 -8.24 -12.89
N ILE A 184 -5.00 -8.81 -12.06
CA ILE A 184 -4.94 -10.25 -11.80
C ILE A 184 -5.17 -10.92 -13.16
N PRO A 185 -4.21 -11.68 -13.71
CA PRO A 185 -4.35 -12.24 -15.06
C PRO A 185 -5.59 -13.15 -15.08
N PRO A 186 -6.43 -13.14 -16.13
CA PRO A 186 -7.56 -14.05 -16.22
C PRO A 186 -7.10 -15.50 -16.07
N PRO A 187 -7.98 -16.42 -15.64
CA PRO A 187 -7.62 -17.83 -15.61
C PRO A 187 -7.22 -18.23 -17.03
N ALA A 188 -6.07 -18.89 -17.18
CA ALA A 188 -5.72 -19.50 -18.44
C ALA A 188 -6.90 -20.38 -18.85
N GLU A 189 -7.44 -20.20 -20.06
CA GLU A 189 -8.54 -21.02 -20.54
C GLU A 189 -8.15 -22.49 -20.36
N ALA A 190 -8.79 -23.16 -19.40
CA ALA A 190 -8.69 -24.59 -19.27
C ALA A 190 -9.29 -25.15 -20.56
N GLY A 191 -8.43 -25.71 -21.42
CA GLY A 191 -8.82 -26.26 -22.69
C GLY A 191 -10.01 -27.21 -22.54
N GLY A 192 -11.06 -26.94 -23.32
CA GLY A 192 -12.09 -27.91 -23.65
C GLY A 192 -13.21 -28.09 -22.65
N ILE A 193 -14.14 -27.12 -22.58
CA ILE A 193 -15.55 -27.46 -22.30
C ILE A 193 -16.24 -27.58 -23.66
N LEU A 194 -16.50 -28.83 -24.07
CA LEU A 194 -17.43 -29.18 -25.13
C LEU A 194 -18.75 -28.43 -24.90
N ARG A 195 -19.02 -27.43 -25.74
CA ARG A 195 -20.39 -26.92 -25.90
C ARG A 195 -21.19 -28.01 -26.60
N LEU A 196 -21.97 -28.77 -25.83
CA LEU A 196 -23.13 -29.48 -26.37
C LEU A 196 -24.15 -28.40 -26.76
N THR A 197 -24.19 -28.06 -28.04
CA THR A 197 -25.35 -27.40 -28.64
C THR A 197 -26.39 -28.46 -28.95
N SER A 198 -27.62 -28.19 -28.51
CA SER A 198 -28.86 -28.86 -28.93
C SER A 198 -29.03 -28.89 -30.44
#